data_AF-A0A1D6N9V1-F1
#
_entry.id   AF-A0A1D6N9V1-F1
#
_cell.length_a   1.000
_cell.length_b   1.000
_cell.length_c   1.000
_cell.angle_alpha   90.00
_cell.angle_beta   90.00
_cell.angle_gamma   90.00
#
_symmetry.space_group_name_H-M   'P 1'
#
loop_
_entity.id
_entity.type
_entity.pdbx_description
1 polymer ?
#
loop_
_entity_poly.entity_id
_entity_poly.type
_entity_poly.pdbx_seq_one_letter_code
_entity_poly.pdbx_strand_id
1 'polypeptide(L)'
;MKLTVGSIIYLECAYITYLEDVASIFRVADKDNSGTLTVKKIKDVLGDIYERYPQVELYLKSNQMKSFHELLKDSDGNSKELKELNIEQFKKALAQVDSQVKMLPATAQVAAQEGSYLADCFNRMKTCEQYPEGPIRIRGAGRHRFKPFRYRHLGQFAPLGGEQTAYQLPGDWVHVGHSTQWLWYSVYASKQFSWRTRMLVISDWGRRFIFGRDSSSI
;
A
#
# COMPACT_ATOMS: atom_id res chain seq x y z
N MET A 1 30.40 1.95 13.07
CA MET A 1 29.44 1.56 12.02
C MET A 1 28.46 2.71 11.84
N LYS A 2 28.79 3.68 10.97
CA LYS A 2 27.95 4.85 10.72
C LYS A 2 26.75 4.40 9.90
N LEU A 3 25.59 4.29 10.54
CA LEU A 3 24.30 4.14 9.86
C LEU A 3 24.08 5.43 9.06
N THR A 4 24.42 5.40 7.77
CA THR A 4 24.03 6.49 6.85
C THR A 4 22.52 6.50 6.78
N VAL A 5 21.95 7.64 7.15
CA VAL A 5 20.53 8.02 7.15
C VAL A 5 19.77 7.52 5.90
N GLY A 6 20.45 7.31 4.77
CA GLY A 6 19.91 6.79 3.51
C GLY A 6 19.20 5.42 3.53
N SER A 7 19.41 4.57 4.53
CA SER A 7 18.72 3.27 4.61
C SER A 7 17.37 3.33 5.33
N ILE A 8 17.17 4.35 6.17
CA ILE A 8 15.88 4.63 6.84
C ILE A 8 14.90 5.32 5.86
N ILE A 9 15.43 5.94 4.80
CA ILE A 9 14.66 6.65 3.77
C ILE A 9 13.68 5.74 3.01
N TYR A 10 13.84 4.41 3.00
CA TYR A 10 12.88 3.55 2.27
C TYR A 10 11.52 3.42 2.93
N LEU A 11 11.42 3.61 4.25
CA LEU A 11 10.13 3.73 4.96
C LEU A 11 9.60 5.17 4.88
N GLU A 12 10.47 6.18 4.86
CA GLU A 12 10.09 7.59 4.65
C GLU A 12 9.76 7.94 3.18
N CYS A 13 10.06 7.08 2.20
CA CYS A 13 9.59 7.30 0.83
C CYS A 13 8.04 7.21 0.71
N ALA A 14 7.36 6.67 1.73
CA ALA A 14 5.90 6.80 1.87
C ALA A 14 5.45 8.21 2.32
N TYR A 15 6.38 9.05 2.79
CA TYR A 15 6.15 10.38 3.36
C TYR A 15 6.63 11.56 2.48
N ILE A 16 7.25 11.30 1.31
CA ILE A 16 7.51 12.39 0.35
C ILE A 16 6.16 12.79 -0.24
N THR A 17 5.60 13.88 0.28
CA THR A 17 4.41 14.55 -0.22
C THR A 17 4.53 14.71 -1.73
N TYR A 18 3.54 14.19 -2.45
CA TYR A 18 3.50 14.21 -3.92
C TYR A 18 3.78 15.60 -4.49
N LEU A 19 3.31 16.61 -3.74
CA LEU A 19 3.38 18.03 -4.02
C LEU A 19 4.79 18.56 -4.29
N GLU A 20 5.81 18.05 -3.59
CA GLU A 20 7.17 18.52 -3.84
C GLU A 20 7.75 17.93 -5.14
N ASP A 21 7.29 16.73 -5.53
CA ASP A 21 7.72 16.06 -6.76
C ASP A 21 6.93 16.51 -7.99
N VAL A 22 5.77 17.17 -7.86
CA VAL A 22 4.92 17.59 -9.00
C VAL A 22 5.69 18.37 -10.06
N ALA A 23 6.52 19.33 -9.65
CA ALA A 23 7.29 20.14 -10.60
C ALA A 23 8.32 19.29 -11.36
N SER A 24 8.93 18.31 -10.67
CA SER A 24 9.87 17.38 -11.29
C SER A 24 9.18 16.36 -12.20
N ILE A 25 8.01 15.85 -11.80
CA ILE A 25 7.13 14.98 -12.59
C ILE A 25 6.72 15.72 -13.87
N PHE A 26 6.31 16.98 -13.75
CA PHE A 26 5.93 17.79 -14.90
C PHE A 26 7.10 17.98 -15.87
N ARG A 27 8.32 18.24 -15.37
CA ARG A 27 9.51 18.36 -16.23
C ARG A 27 9.89 17.06 -16.94
N VAL A 28 9.73 15.91 -16.28
CA VAL A 28 9.96 14.60 -16.90
C VAL A 28 8.90 14.31 -17.97
N ALA A 29 7.67 14.79 -17.75
CA ALA A 29 6.57 14.67 -18.69
C ALA A 29 6.66 15.64 -19.88
N ASP A 30 7.12 16.86 -19.65
CA ASP A 30 7.27 17.93 -20.64
C ASP A 30 8.66 17.94 -21.28
N LYS A 31 8.98 16.84 -22.00
CA LYS A 31 10.25 16.70 -22.72
C LYS A 31 10.51 17.79 -23.77
N ASP A 32 9.43 18.42 -24.25
CA ASP A 32 9.50 19.42 -25.32
C ASP A 32 9.54 20.86 -24.78
N ASN A 33 9.51 21.04 -23.44
CA ASN A 33 9.38 22.35 -22.77
C ASN A 33 8.22 23.19 -23.31
N SER A 34 7.12 22.57 -23.75
CA SER A 34 5.99 23.28 -24.34
C SER A 34 5.14 23.99 -23.29
N GLY A 35 5.33 23.68 -22.01
CA GLY A 35 4.52 24.21 -20.91
C GLY A 35 3.11 23.61 -20.84
N THR A 36 2.77 22.71 -21.76
CA THR A 36 1.46 22.03 -21.87
C THR A 36 1.65 20.53 -22.04
N LEU A 37 0.83 19.73 -21.34
CA LEU A 37 0.85 18.28 -21.41
C LEU A 37 -0.33 17.72 -22.21
N THR A 38 -0.02 17.01 -23.30
CA THR A 38 -1.01 16.23 -24.06
C THR A 38 -1.32 14.91 -23.36
N VAL A 39 -2.55 14.41 -23.51
CA VAL A 39 -3.03 13.13 -22.94
C VAL A 39 -2.11 11.94 -23.22
N LYS A 40 -1.45 11.88 -24.39
CA LYS A 40 -0.49 10.81 -24.71
C LYS A 40 0.74 10.85 -23.80
N LYS A 41 1.37 12.02 -23.64
CA LYS A 41 2.53 12.23 -22.76
C LYS A 41 2.18 11.91 -21.30
N ILE A 42 0.97 12.27 -20.87
CA ILE A 42 0.47 11.97 -19.53
C ILE A 42 0.37 10.47 -19.31
N LYS A 43 -0.16 9.70 -20.26
CA LYS A 43 -0.31 8.24 -20.10
C LYS A 43 1.03 7.54 -19.89
N ASP A 44 2.07 7.93 -20.62
CA ASP A 44 3.40 7.32 -20.51
C ASP A 44 3.99 7.58 -19.12
N VAL A 45 3.91 8.82 -18.65
CA VAL A 45 4.42 9.24 -17.34
C VAL A 45 3.59 8.63 -16.22
N LEU A 46 2.28 8.51 -16.42
CA LEU A 46 1.36 7.96 -15.43
C LEU A 46 1.69 6.49 -15.12
N GLY A 47 2.20 5.72 -16.09
CA GLY A 47 2.71 4.38 -15.85
C GLY A 47 3.85 4.35 -14.83
N ASP A 48 4.85 5.20 -15.03
CA ASP A 48 5.99 5.35 -14.11
C ASP A 48 5.55 5.87 -12.73
N ILE A 49 4.54 6.74 -12.72
CA ILE A 49 3.92 7.26 -11.50
C ILE A 49 3.22 6.14 -10.72
N TYR A 50 2.43 5.27 -11.37
CA TYR A 50 1.78 4.14 -10.70
C TYR A 50 2.78 3.14 -10.14
N GLU A 51 3.88 2.89 -10.86
CA GLU A 51 4.93 2.01 -10.35
C GLU A 51 5.62 2.62 -9.12
N ARG A 52 5.82 3.94 -9.09
CA ARG A 52 6.49 4.62 -7.96
C ARG A 52 5.58 4.85 -6.75
N TYR A 53 4.31 5.14 -6.98
CA TYR A 53 3.35 5.50 -5.95
C TYR A 53 2.13 4.58 -5.97
N PRO A 54 2.27 3.34 -5.46
CA PRO A 54 1.18 2.36 -5.45
C PRO A 54 -0.06 2.84 -4.69
N GLN A 55 0.07 3.80 -3.78
CA GLN A 55 -1.03 4.42 -3.07
C GLN A 55 -2.00 5.19 -3.97
N VAL A 56 -1.56 5.66 -5.15
CA VAL A 56 -2.45 6.30 -6.14
C VAL A 56 -3.37 5.27 -6.80
N GLU A 57 -2.88 4.04 -7.01
CA GLU A 57 -3.71 2.94 -7.50
C GLU A 57 -4.84 2.62 -6.51
N LEU A 58 -4.52 2.60 -5.20
CA LEU A 58 -5.51 2.40 -4.14
C LEU A 58 -6.57 3.50 -4.14
N TYR A 59 -6.15 4.76 -4.30
CA TYR A 59 -7.04 5.90 -4.42
C TYR A 59 -8.02 5.77 -5.59
N LEU A 60 -7.51 5.51 -6.80
CA LEU A 60 -8.34 5.36 -8.00
C LEU A 60 -9.36 4.23 -7.85
N LYS A 61 -8.94 3.10 -7.27
CA LYS A 61 -9.83 1.98 -6.98
C LYS A 61 -10.94 2.34 -5.99
N SER A 62 -10.63 3.11 -4.96
CA SER A 62 -11.63 3.55 -3.96
C SER A 62 -12.69 4.49 -4.54
N ASN A 63 -12.33 5.31 -5.53
CA ASN A 63 -13.24 6.25 -6.19
C ASN A 63 -13.88 5.69 -7.47
N GLN A 64 -13.78 4.37 -7.73
CA GLN A 64 -14.34 3.72 -8.93
C GLN A 64 -13.81 4.30 -10.26
N MET A 65 -12.65 4.95 -10.24
CA MET A 65 -12.05 5.56 -11.43
C MET A 65 -11.22 4.53 -12.18
N LYS A 66 -11.48 4.37 -13.47
CA LYS A 66 -10.75 3.41 -14.33
C LYS A 66 -9.37 3.91 -14.72
N SER A 67 -9.13 5.22 -14.67
CA SER A 67 -7.85 5.84 -14.99
C SER A 67 -7.72 7.24 -14.40
N PHE A 68 -6.48 7.68 -14.12
CA PHE A 68 -6.19 9.06 -13.70
C PHE A 68 -6.69 10.13 -14.70
N HIS A 69 -6.91 9.74 -15.97
CA HIS A 69 -7.53 10.62 -16.96
C HIS A 69 -8.97 11.04 -16.58
N GLU A 70 -9.68 10.24 -15.77
CA GLU A 70 -11.02 10.61 -15.28
C GLU A 70 -10.95 11.72 -14.21
N LEU A 71 -9.93 11.72 -13.33
CA LEU A 71 -9.67 12.85 -12.43
C LEU A 71 -9.44 14.16 -13.19
N LEU A 72 -8.73 14.06 -14.32
CA LEU A 72 -8.44 15.23 -15.15
C LEU A 72 -9.69 15.75 -15.88
N LYS A 73 -10.71 14.91 -16.10
CA LYS A 73 -12.01 15.34 -16.65
C LYS A 73 -12.87 16.08 -15.63
N ASP A 74 -12.89 15.65 -14.36
CA ASP A 74 -13.73 16.26 -13.34
C ASP A 74 -13.23 17.62 -12.84
N SER A 75 -11.93 17.91 -13.01
CA SER A 75 -11.37 19.21 -12.61
C SER A 75 -11.81 20.38 -13.49
N ASP A 76 -12.28 20.08 -14.71
CA ASP A 76 -12.83 21.04 -15.67
C ASP A 76 -14.31 20.71 -15.90
N GLY A 77 -15.20 21.50 -15.32
CA GLY A 77 -16.65 21.46 -15.61
C GLY A 77 -17.01 21.89 -17.05
N ASN A 78 -16.06 21.84 -18.00
CA ASN A 78 -16.24 22.21 -19.38
C ASN A 78 -15.86 21.05 -20.29
N SER A 79 -16.89 20.44 -20.88
CA SER A 79 -16.84 19.39 -21.88
C SER A 79 -16.27 19.87 -23.21
N LYS A 80 -14.97 20.20 -23.26
CA LYS A 80 -14.21 20.36 -24.51
C LYS A 80 -12.85 19.71 -24.35
N GLU A 81 -12.73 18.55 -25.01
CA GLU A 81 -11.50 17.88 -25.43
C GLU A 81 -10.21 18.30 -24.69
N LEU A 82 -9.80 17.49 -23.71
CA LEU A 82 -8.47 17.50 -23.08
C LEU A 82 -7.36 17.34 -24.14
N LYS A 83 -7.05 18.39 -24.90
CA LYS A 83 -5.87 18.41 -25.77
C LYS A 83 -4.64 18.84 -25.00
N GLU A 84 -4.77 19.73 -24.02
CA GLU A 84 -3.64 20.35 -23.33
C GLU A 84 -3.98 20.63 -21.86
N LEU A 85 -3.13 20.19 -20.94
CA LEU A 85 -3.22 20.46 -19.50
C LEU A 85 -2.08 21.39 -19.07
N ASN A 86 -2.44 22.44 -18.32
CA ASN A 86 -1.48 23.38 -17.74
C ASN A 86 -0.88 22.82 -16.42
N ILE A 87 0.33 23.25 -16.08
CA ILE A 87 1.07 22.91 -14.85
C ILE A 87 0.21 23.11 -13.60
N GLU A 88 -0.52 24.22 -13.53
CA GLU A 88 -1.34 24.56 -12.36
C GLU A 88 -2.53 23.61 -12.19
N GLN A 89 -3.21 23.26 -13.28
CA GLN A 89 -4.30 22.29 -13.28
C GLN A 89 -3.79 20.89 -12.90
N PHE A 90 -2.66 20.49 -13.48
CA PHE A 90 -2.02 19.21 -13.15
C PHE A 90 -1.61 19.14 -11.67
N LYS A 91 -1.06 20.23 -11.13
CA LYS A 91 -0.73 20.36 -9.71
C LYS A 91 -1.98 20.27 -8.83
N LYS A 92 -3.07 20.93 -9.21
CA LYS A 92 -4.34 20.89 -8.46
C LYS A 92 -4.94 19.47 -8.44
N ALA A 93 -4.93 18.78 -9.57
CA ALA A 93 -5.39 17.40 -9.66
C ALA A 93 -4.55 16.46 -8.77
N LEU A 94 -3.22 16.58 -8.82
CA LEU A 94 -2.34 15.80 -7.95
C LEU A 94 -2.47 16.15 -6.46
N ALA A 95 -2.68 17.43 -6.12
CA ALA A 95 -2.92 17.86 -4.76
C ALA A 95 -4.20 17.26 -4.17
N GLN A 96 -5.25 17.15 -4.98
CA GLN A 96 -6.50 16.51 -4.59
C GLN A 96 -6.29 15.02 -4.28
N VAL A 97 -5.53 14.32 -5.12
CA VAL A 97 -5.17 12.92 -4.87
C VAL A 97 -4.38 12.80 -3.57
N ASP A 98 -3.32 13.59 -3.39
CA ASP A 98 -2.46 13.57 -2.20
C ASP A 98 -3.26 13.80 -0.91
N SER A 99 -4.22 14.72 -0.93
CA SER A 99 -5.08 15.00 0.25
C SER A 99 -5.98 13.82 0.65
N GLN A 100 -6.29 12.92 -0.28
CA GLN A 100 -7.20 11.79 -0.10
C GLN A 100 -6.48 10.43 -0.04
N VAL A 101 -5.19 10.39 -0.37
CA VAL A 101 -4.33 9.22 -0.20
C VAL A 101 -4.24 8.91 1.30
N LYS A 102 -4.86 7.79 1.69
CA LYS A 102 -4.81 7.32 3.07
C LYS A 102 -3.56 6.49 3.29
N MET A 103 -2.93 6.67 4.44
CA MET A 103 -1.89 5.77 4.92
C MET A 103 -2.44 4.35 5.08
N LEU A 104 -1.54 3.36 4.96
CA LEU A 104 -1.88 1.98 5.24
C LEU A 104 -2.37 1.85 6.71
N PRO A 105 -3.32 0.95 6.98
CA PRO A 105 -3.89 0.83 8.32
C PRO A 105 -2.83 0.30 9.31
N ALA A 106 -2.79 0.87 10.51
CA ALA A 106 -1.88 0.50 11.59
C ALA A 106 -2.24 -0.89 12.17
N THR A 107 -1.90 -1.95 11.42
CA THR A 107 -2.25 -3.33 11.73
C THR A 107 -1.00 -4.19 11.79
N ALA A 108 -1.02 -5.24 12.60
CA ALA A 108 0.07 -6.23 12.67
C ALA A 108 0.35 -6.88 11.30
N GLN A 109 -0.67 -6.98 10.44
CA GLN A 109 -0.49 -7.48 9.08
C GLN A 109 0.39 -6.56 8.23
N VAL A 110 0.13 -5.24 8.26
CA VAL A 110 0.95 -4.25 7.53
C VAL A 110 2.38 -4.29 8.05
N ALA A 111 2.56 -4.22 9.38
CA ALA A 111 3.88 -4.28 10.00
C ALA A 111 4.67 -5.56 9.65
N ALA A 112 4.00 -6.72 9.64
CA ALA A 112 4.65 -7.99 9.26
C ALA A 112 5.07 -8.02 7.79
N GLN A 113 4.25 -7.48 6.87
CA GLN A 113 4.58 -7.40 5.45
C GLN A 113 5.71 -6.40 5.19
N GLU A 114 5.68 -5.23 5.83
CA GLU A 114 6.73 -4.22 5.73
C GLU A 114 8.05 -4.74 6.29
N GLY A 115 8.02 -5.44 7.43
CA GLY A 115 9.20 -6.06 8.02
C GLY A 115 9.84 -7.11 7.10
N SER A 116 9.02 -7.98 6.48
CA SER A 116 9.50 -8.98 5.51
C SER A 116 10.10 -8.31 4.27
N TYR A 117 9.42 -7.31 3.71
CA TYR A 117 9.89 -6.57 2.54
C TYR A 117 11.23 -5.85 2.83
N LEU A 118 11.36 -5.23 3.99
CA LEU A 118 12.58 -4.55 4.39
C LEU A 118 13.75 -5.53 4.59
N ALA A 119 13.49 -6.68 5.20
CA ALA A 119 14.49 -7.74 5.36
C ALA A 119 15.00 -8.23 3.99
N ASP A 120 14.10 -8.44 3.02
CA ASP A 120 14.46 -8.81 1.66
C ASP A 120 15.30 -7.73 0.96
N CYS A 121 14.96 -6.46 1.16
CA CYS A 121 15.75 -5.34 0.64
C CYS A 121 17.16 -5.34 1.21
N PHE A 122 17.33 -5.57 2.52
CA PHE A 122 18.65 -5.65 3.14
C PHE A 122 19.46 -6.83 2.62
N ASN A 123 18.84 -8.00 2.48
CA ASN A 123 19.50 -9.20 1.96
C ASN A 123 20.01 -9.03 0.52
N ARG A 124 19.30 -8.22 -0.29
CA ARG A 124 19.60 -8.01 -1.71
C ARG A 124 20.31 -6.69 -2.02
N MET A 125 20.71 -5.93 -1.01
CA MET A 125 21.18 -4.56 -1.18
C MET A 125 22.35 -4.44 -2.16
N LYS A 126 23.35 -5.32 -2.08
CA LYS A 126 24.52 -5.29 -2.97
C LYS A 126 24.15 -5.56 -4.43
N THR A 127 23.27 -6.53 -4.66
CA THR A 127 22.81 -6.88 -6.01
C THR A 127 22.00 -5.73 -6.62
N CYS A 128 21.09 -5.14 -5.85
CA CYS A 128 20.24 -4.04 -6.31
C CYS A 128 20.97 -2.70 -6.45
N GLU A 129 22.19 -2.58 -5.90
CA GLU A 129 23.09 -1.45 -6.15
C GLU A 129 23.75 -1.54 -7.53
N GLN A 130 24.07 -2.75 -8.00
CA GLN A 130 24.63 -3.00 -9.33
C GLN A 130 23.53 -3.07 -10.41
N TYR A 131 22.41 -3.71 -10.10
CA TYR A 131 21.26 -3.91 -11.00
C TYR A 131 19.99 -3.36 -10.35
N PRO A 132 19.70 -2.06 -10.51
CA PRO A 132 18.56 -1.44 -9.86
C PRO A 132 17.23 -1.90 -10.48
N GLU A 133 16.33 -2.39 -9.64
CA GLU A 133 15.03 -2.93 -10.08
C GLU A 133 13.88 -1.94 -9.99
N GLY A 134 14.07 -0.85 -9.24
CA GLY A 134 13.04 0.14 -9.00
C GLY A 134 12.78 1.06 -10.19
N PRO A 135 11.73 1.91 -10.09
CA PRO A 135 11.38 2.88 -11.12
C PRO A 135 12.45 3.97 -11.27
N ILE A 136 12.34 4.77 -12.33
CA ILE A 136 13.26 5.89 -12.60
C ILE A 136 13.14 6.93 -11.47
N ARG A 137 14.29 7.50 -11.06
CA ARG A 137 14.30 8.61 -10.11
C ARG A 137 13.84 9.88 -10.82
N ILE A 138 12.79 10.51 -10.31
CA ILE A 138 12.28 11.78 -10.87
C ILE A 138 13.17 12.95 -10.43
N ARG A 139 13.80 12.85 -9.24
CA ARG A 139 14.88 13.75 -8.81
C ARG A 139 16.24 13.06 -9.02
N GLY A 140 17.00 13.55 -9.99
CA GLY A 140 18.37 13.10 -10.28
C GLY A 140 18.47 12.02 -11.36
N ALA A 141 19.68 11.51 -11.56
CA ALA A 141 19.96 10.47 -12.57
C ALA A 141 19.90 9.06 -11.95
N GLY A 142 19.42 8.09 -12.73
CA GLY A 142 19.40 6.68 -12.38
C GLY A 142 18.04 6.14 -11.91
N ARG A 143 18.05 4.92 -11.41
CA ARG A 143 16.85 4.18 -10.95
C ARG A 143 16.88 3.97 -9.44
N HIS A 144 15.71 3.77 -8.86
CA HIS A 144 15.60 3.30 -7.48
C HIS A 144 16.14 1.87 -7.37
N ARG A 145 16.81 1.54 -6.25
CA ARG A 145 17.39 0.21 -6.04
C ARG A 145 16.32 -0.88 -5.97
N PHE A 146 15.21 -0.59 -5.29
CA PHE A 146 14.12 -1.52 -5.04
C PHE A 146 12.80 -0.99 -5.58
N LYS A 147 11.87 -1.89 -5.90
CA LYS A 147 10.47 -1.57 -6.21
C LYS A 147 9.73 -1.16 -4.94
N PRO A 148 8.78 -0.22 -4.98
CA PRO A 148 8.09 0.21 -3.76
C PRO A 148 7.25 -0.91 -3.14
N PHE A 149 7.05 -0.80 -1.83
CA PHE A 149 6.22 -1.73 -1.08
C PHE A 149 4.77 -1.70 -1.56
N ARG A 150 4.20 -2.88 -1.83
CA ARG A 150 2.79 -3.03 -2.20
C ARG A 150 2.08 -3.87 -1.16
N TYR A 151 1.23 -3.21 -0.37
CA TYR A 151 0.44 -3.88 0.64
C TYR A 151 -0.59 -4.83 0.01
N ARG A 152 -0.63 -6.08 0.49
CA ARG A 152 -1.66 -7.04 0.11
C ARG A 152 -2.59 -7.27 1.30
N HIS A 153 -3.81 -6.75 1.20
CA HIS A 153 -4.84 -7.04 2.19
C HIS A 153 -5.29 -8.52 2.09
N LEU A 154 -5.32 -9.21 3.23
CA LEU A 154 -5.62 -10.65 3.29
C LEU A 154 -6.99 -10.91 3.93
N GLY A 155 -7.75 -9.86 4.22
CA GLY A 155 -9.00 -9.94 4.96
C GLY A 155 -8.83 -9.62 6.45
N GLN A 156 -9.96 -9.60 7.15
CA GLN A 156 -10.03 -9.29 8.58
C GLN A 156 -10.96 -10.28 9.28
N PHE A 157 -10.57 -10.72 10.48
CA PHE A 157 -11.40 -11.56 11.33
C PHE A 157 -11.88 -10.75 12.55
N ALA A 158 -13.15 -10.91 12.89
CA ALA A 158 -13.76 -10.31 14.08
C ALA A 158 -14.57 -11.39 14.84
N PRO A 159 -14.11 -11.87 16.00
CA PRO A 159 -14.89 -12.79 16.82
C PRO A 159 -16.11 -12.05 17.40
N LEU A 160 -17.31 -12.60 17.21
CA LEU A 160 -18.58 -11.96 17.61
C LEU A 160 -19.10 -12.42 18.98
N GLY A 161 -18.45 -13.41 19.60
CA GLY A 161 -18.99 -14.12 20.76
C GLY A 161 -19.89 -15.29 20.33
N GLY A 162 -20.33 -16.10 21.29
CA GLY A 162 -21.18 -17.28 21.00
C GLY A 162 -20.56 -18.30 20.03
N GLU A 163 -19.22 -18.43 20.02
CA GLU A 163 -18.46 -19.31 19.11
C GLU A 163 -18.60 -18.99 17.61
N GLN A 164 -18.94 -17.74 17.28
CA GLN A 164 -19.00 -17.27 15.91
C GLN A 164 -17.94 -16.20 15.64
N THR A 165 -17.37 -16.25 14.43
CA THR A 165 -16.46 -15.22 13.92
C THR A 165 -16.96 -14.73 12.58
N ALA A 166 -16.88 -13.42 12.37
CA ALA A 166 -17.02 -12.81 11.05
C ALA A 166 -15.65 -12.74 10.36
N TYR A 167 -15.63 -13.08 9.09
CA TYR A 167 -14.45 -12.94 8.23
C TYR A 167 -14.81 -12.12 7.00
N GLN A 168 -14.07 -11.04 6.79
CA GLN A 168 -14.18 -10.19 5.61
C GLN A 168 -13.04 -10.54 4.65
N LEU A 169 -13.37 -10.97 3.44
CA LEU A 169 -12.41 -11.18 2.37
C LEU A 169 -12.17 -9.89 1.56
N PRO A 170 -11.00 -9.78 0.90
CA PRO A 170 -10.78 -8.70 -0.05
C PRO A 170 -11.84 -8.76 -1.18
N GLY A 171 -12.63 -7.69 -1.31
CA GLY A 171 -13.75 -7.60 -2.26
C GLY A 171 -15.15 -7.53 -1.64
N ASP A 172 -15.24 -7.16 -0.35
CA ASP A 172 -16.49 -6.94 0.42
C ASP A 172 -17.36 -8.18 0.68
N TRP A 173 -16.80 -9.38 0.53
CA TRP A 173 -17.47 -10.63 0.92
C TRP A 173 -17.31 -10.85 2.41
N VAL A 174 -18.43 -11.00 3.13
CA VAL A 174 -18.44 -11.27 4.57
C VAL A 174 -19.07 -12.63 4.83
N HIS A 175 -18.35 -13.49 5.55
CA HIS A 175 -18.85 -14.77 6.02
C HIS A 175 -18.87 -14.81 7.55
N VAL A 176 -20.00 -15.19 8.13
CA VAL A 176 -20.17 -15.30 9.58
C VAL A 176 -20.60 -16.73 9.92
N GLY A 177 -19.98 -17.32 10.93
CA GLY A 177 -20.43 -18.60 11.46
C GLY A 177 -19.36 -19.38 12.21
N HIS A 178 -19.72 -20.60 12.60
CA HIS A 178 -18.83 -21.52 13.31
C HIS A 178 -17.70 -22.06 12.44
N SER A 179 -17.93 -22.25 11.13
CA SER A 179 -16.86 -22.63 10.18
C SER A 179 -15.76 -21.57 10.12
N THR A 180 -16.17 -20.30 10.09
CA THR A 180 -15.26 -19.15 10.15
C THR A 180 -14.51 -19.07 11.48
N GLN A 181 -15.13 -19.48 12.59
CA GLN A 181 -14.47 -19.60 13.91
C GLN A 181 -13.31 -20.61 13.88
N TRP A 182 -13.52 -21.79 13.30
CA TRP A 182 -12.46 -22.80 13.14
C TRP A 182 -11.34 -22.35 12.20
N LEU A 183 -11.71 -21.63 11.12
CA LEU A 183 -10.73 -21.00 10.25
C LEU A 183 -9.90 -19.97 11.00
N TRP A 184 -10.53 -19.14 11.84
CA TRP A 184 -9.85 -18.15 12.66
C TRP A 184 -8.86 -18.80 13.63
N TYR A 185 -9.26 -19.85 14.34
CA TYR A 185 -8.36 -20.62 15.21
C TYR A 185 -7.14 -21.14 14.44
N SER A 186 -7.37 -21.70 13.24
CA SER A 186 -6.31 -22.24 12.39
C SER A 186 -5.31 -21.17 11.97
N VAL A 187 -5.81 -20.03 11.48
CA VAL A 187 -4.96 -18.89 11.08
C VAL A 187 -4.20 -18.35 12.29
N TYR A 188 -4.86 -18.12 13.43
CA TYR A 188 -4.24 -17.53 14.61
C TYR A 188 -3.14 -18.42 15.21
N ALA A 189 -3.36 -19.74 15.22
CA ALA A 189 -2.32 -20.71 15.63
C ALA A 189 -1.14 -20.71 14.64
N SER A 190 -1.40 -20.65 13.34
CA SER A 190 -0.35 -20.63 12.31
C SER A 190 0.53 -19.38 12.38
N LYS A 191 -0.04 -18.23 12.76
CA LYS A 191 0.65 -16.93 12.81
C LYS A 191 1.51 -16.73 14.06
N GLN A 192 1.47 -17.64 15.03
CA GLN A 192 2.36 -17.58 16.19
C GLN A 192 3.82 -17.76 15.77
N PHE A 193 4.70 -16.94 16.35
CA PHE A 193 6.14 -16.88 16.02
C PHE A 193 6.93 -18.13 16.44
N SER A 194 6.45 -18.90 17.42
CA SER A 194 7.16 -20.06 17.97
C SER A 194 6.23 -21.25 18.15
N TRP A 195 6.79 -22.44 17.98
CA TRP A 195 6.13 -23.72 18.26
C TRP A 195 5.61 -23.81 19.69
N ARG A 196 6.39 -23.30 20.66
CA ARG A 196 5.99 -23.28 22.07
C ARG A 196 4.70 -22.48 22.28
N THR A 197 4.66 -21.26 21.76
CA THR A 197 3.48 -20.38 21.87
C THR A 197 2.28 -20.98 21.15
N ARG A 198 2.49 -21.58 19.97
CA ARG A 198 1.42 -22.27 19.23
C ARG A 198 0.81 -23.40 20.06
N MET A 199 1.63 -24.24 20.68
CA MET A 199 1.15 -25.35 21.50
C MET A 199 0.45 -24.90 22.78
N LEU A 200 0.95 -23.83 23.41
CA LEU A 200 0.28 -23.23 24.57
C LEU A 200 -1.12 -22.74 24.20
N VAL A 201 -1.25 -21.98 23.12
CA VAL A 201 -2.56 -21.45 22.66
C VAL A 201 -3.54 -22.58 22.32
N ILE A 202 -3.09 -23.62 21.61
CA ILE A 202 -3.94 -24.78 21.28
C ILE A 202 -4.37 -25.52 22.56
N SER A 203 -3.45 -25.71 23.51
CA SER A 203 -3.77 -26.35 24.78
C SER A 203 -4.78 -25.55 25.59
N ASP A 204 -4.66 -24.22 25.62
CA ASP A 204 -5.60 -23.34 26.32
C ASP A 204 -7.00 -23.39 25.69
N TRP A 205 -7.09 -23.44 24.36
CA TRP A 205 -8.38 -23.65 23.68
C TRP A 205 -8.98 -25.03 24.00
N GLY A 206 -8.17 -26.07 24.05
CA GLY A 206 -8.60 -27.42 24.44
C GLY A 206 -9.10 -27.48 25.88
N ARG A 207 -8.38 -26.88 26.84
CA ARG A 207 -8.85 -26.78 28.23
C ARG A 207 -10.15 -25.99 28.33
N ARG A 208 -10.27 -24.88 27.59
CA ARG A 208 -11.51 -24.10 27.54
C ARG A 208 -12.69 -24.93 27.02
N PHE A 209 -12.48 -25.78 26.02
CA PHE A 209 -13.52 -26.62 25.45
C PHE A 209 -14.00 -27.70 26.43
N ILE A 210 -13.08 -28.33 27.18
CA ILE A 210 -13.40 -29.42 28.11
C ILE A 210 -13.93 -28.89 29.45
N PHE A 211 -13.26 -27.89 30.03
CA PHE A 211 -13.49 -27.44 31.41
C PHE A 211 -14.21 -26.08 31.49
N GLY A 212 -14.44 -25.42 30.37
CA GLY A 212 -14.93 -24.03 30.35
C GLY A 212 -13.82 -23.01 30.59
N ARG A 213 -14.18 -21.73 30.65
CA ARG A 213 -13.21 -20.66 30.99
C ARG A 213 -12.89 -20.70 32.48
N ASP A 214 -11.61 -20.64 32.81
CA ASP A 214 -11.18 -20.41 34.18
C ASP A 214 -11.55 -18.97 34.58
N SER A 215 -12.36 -18.84 35.62
CA SER A 215 -12.87 -17.57 36.15
C SER A 215 -12.28 -17.22 37.51
N SER A 216 -11.20 -17.90 37.93
CA SER A 216 -10.57 -17.73 39.27
C SER A 216 -9.95 -16.35 39.54
N SER A 217 -10.15 -15.38 38.65
CA SER A 217 -9.75 -13.98 38.77
C SER A 217 -10.85 -13.05 38.22
N ILE A 218 -12.07 -13.16 38.76
CA ILE A 218 -13.12 -12.13 38.72
C ILE A 218 -13.48 -11.76 40.14
#